data_AF-A0A0F9KIK4-F1
#
_entry.id   AF-A0A0F9KIK4-F1
#
_cell.length_a   1.000
_cell.length_b   1.000
_cell.length_c   1.000
_cell.angle_alpha   90.00
_cell.angle_beta   90.00
_cell.angle_gamma   90.00
#
_symmetry.space_group_name_H-M   'P 1'
#
loop_
_entity.id
_entity.type
_entity.pdbx_description
1 polymer ?
#
loop_
_entity_poly.entity_id
_entity_poly.type
_entity_poly.pdbx_seq_one_letter_code
_entity_poly.pdbx_strand_id
1 'polypeptide(L)'
;MAGSSITFTETTHTTVKKIKAVWVSDDSAQTASDTTSFVYSGRFIGLITDPGSPQPSDNYTVTVTDADGVDLLLGAATGNRDETTTEFLAEASLSAVANSVLTFNVSSAGTSKGGTIYLLIR
;
A
#
# COMPACT_ATOMS: atom_id res chain seq x y z
N MET A 1 -15.59 13.17 -11.71
CA MET A 1 -15.59 11.89 -10.98
C MET A 1 -14.15 11.44 -11.04
N ALA A 2 -13.38 11.63 -9.97
CA ALA A 2 -11.98 11.20 -9.99
C ALA A 2 -12.00 9.67 -9.96
N GLY A 3 -11.49 9.03 -11.01
CA GLY A 3 -11.34 7.56 -11.00
C GLY A 3 -10.35 7.14 -9.91
N SER A 4 -10.44 5.89 -9.44
CA SER A 4 -9.38 5.34 -8.60
C SER A 4 -8.03 5.50 -9.28
N SER A 5 -7.01 5.84 -8.50
CA SER A 5 -5.64 5.89 -9.00
C SER A 5 -4.67 5.48 -7.93
N ILE A 6 -3.57 4.85 -8.33
CA ILE A 6 -2.37 4.74 -7.52
C ILE A 6 -1.20 5.19 -8.40
N THR A 7 -0.36 6.09 -7.89
CA THR A 7 0.87 6.53 -8.56
C THR A 7 2.06 6.02 -7.78
N PHE A 8 2.87 5.19 -8.44
CA PHE A 8 4.09 4.65 -7.87
C PHE A 8 5.29 5.57 -8.11
N THR A 9 6.17 5.66 -7.12
CA THR A 9 7.49 6.28 -7.24
C THR A 9 8.49 5.42 -6.48
N GLU A 10 9.45 4.87 -7.20
CA GLU A 10 10.51 4.02 -6.67
C GLU A 10 11.79 4.82 -6.41
N THR A 11 12.34 4.70 -5.21
CA THR A 11 13.68 5.20 -4.89
C THR A 11 14.52 4.09 -4.28
N THR A 12 15.76 3.94 -4.74
CA THR A 12 16.73 3.01 -4.12
C THR A 12 17.71 3.83 -3.28
N HIS A 13 17.70 3.58 -1.98
CA HIS A 13 18.63 4.17 -1.00
C HIS A 13 19.65 3.11 -0.61
N THR A 14 20.76 3.04 -1.33
CA THR A 14 21.82 2.03 -1.13
C THR A 14 21.26 0.60 -1.23
N THR A 15 21.10 -0.10 -0.10
CA THR A 15 20.60 -1.49 -0.02
C THR A 15 19.10 -1.59 0.19
N VAL A 16 18.39 -0.48 0.42
CA VAL A 16 16.95 -0.49 0.68
C VAL A 16 16.22 0.19 -0.48
N LYS A 17 15.21 -0.48 -1.02
CA LYS A 17 14.27 0.08 -1.97
C LYS A 17 13.06 0.62 -1.21
N LYS A 18 12.59 1.78 -1.62
CA LYS A 18 11.37 2.42 -1.12
C LYS A 18 10.40 2.58 -2.29
N ILE A 19 9.24 1.96 -2.17
CA ILE A 19 8.11 2.16 -3.08
C ILE A 19 7.17 3.13 -2.39
N LYS A 20 6.94 4.30 -2.99
CA LYS A 20 5.89 5.24 -2.59
C LYS A 20 4.69 5.03 -3.50
N ALA A 21 3.53 4.73 -2.93
CA ALA A 21 2.26 4.59 -3.64
C ALA A 21 1.29 5.66 -3.14
N VAL A 22 1.04 6.69 -3.96
CA VAL A 22 0.04 7.73 -3.67
C VAL A 22 -1.28 7.29 -4.27
N TRP A 23 -2.32 7.13 -3.46
CA TRP A 23 -3.59 6.57 -3.91
C TRP A 23 -4.75 7.53 -3.71
N VAL A 24 -5.77 7.39 -4.57
CA VAL A 24 -7.09 8.02 -4.46
C VAL A 24 -8.15 6.94 -4.68
N SER A 25 -9.09 6.80 -3.77
CA SER A 25 -10.18 5.84 -3.85
C SER A 25 -11.26 6.26 -4.84
N ASP A 26 -11.88 5.29 -5.50
CA ASP A 26 -13.00 5.54 -6.41
C ASP A 26 -14.28 5.94 -5.66
N ASP A 27 -15.21 6.54 -6.41
CA ASP A 27 -16.44 7.07 -5.84
C ASP A 27 -17.47 5.97 -5.44
N SER A 28 -17.37 4.76 -6.01
CA SER A 28 -18.42 3.73 -5.94
C SER A 28 -18.07 2.54 -5.04
N ALA A 29 -16.94 1.89 -5.28
CA ALA A 29 -16.42 0.76 -4.53
C ALA A 29 -15.56 1.20 -3.34
N GLN A 30 -15.19 2.50 -3.27
CA GLN A 30 -14.37 3.06 -2.19
C GLN A 30 -13.00 2.38 -2.09
N THR A 31 -12.44 2.08 -3.26
CA THR A 31 -11.21 1.30 -3.43
C THR A 31 -10.20 1.99 -4.31
N ALA A 32 -8.93 1.63 -4.16
CA ALA A 32 -7.88 1.94 -5.12
C ALA A 32 -7.05 0.67 -5.34
N SER A 33 -6.72 0.34 -6.58
CA SER A 33 -5.88 -0.81 -6.91
C SER A 33 -5.02 -0.49 -8.11
N ASP A 34 -3.73 -0.81 -8.01
CA ASP A 34 -2.82 -0.78 -9.16
C ASP A 34 -1.60 -1.66 -8.91
N THR A 35 -0.90 -2.02 -9.98
CA THR A 35 0.27 -2.90 -9.96
C THR A 35 1.51 -2.15 -10.39
N THR A 36 2.59 -2.30 -9.63
CA THR A 36 3.89 -1.73 -9.97
C THR A 36 4.40 -2.28 -11.31
N SER A 37 5.08 -1.46 -12.12
CA SER A 37 5.64 -1.91 -13.40
C SER A 37 6.96 -2.68 -13.29
N PHE A 38 7.67 -2.55 -12.17
CA PHE A 38 8.93 -3.27 -11.92
C PHE A 38 8.70 -4.54 -11.11
N VAL A 39 9.62 -5.49 -11.28
CA VAL A 39 9.70 -6.68 -10.43
C VAL A 39 10.60 -6.39 -9.22
N TYR A 40 10.22 -6.97 -8.08
CA TYR A 40 10.91 -6.81 -6.81
C TYR A 40 11.32 -8.17 -6.24
N SER A 41 12.44 -8.15 -5.52
CA SER A 41 12.94 -9.25 -4.71
C SER A 41 13.47 -8.67 -3.42
N GLY A 42 13.25 -9.36 -2.30
CA GLY A 42 13.77 -8.98 -1.01
C GLY A 42 12.75 -9.08 0.11
N ARG A 43 13.19 -8.80 1.32
CA ARG A 43 12.37 -8.85 2.52
C ARG A 43 11.69 -7.50 2.77
N PHE A 44 10.43 -7.52 3.18
CA PHE A 44 9.75 -6.30 3.60
C PHE A 44 10.20 -5.95 5.01
N ILE A 45 10.77 -4.76 5.17
CA ILE A 45 11.29 -4.28 6.46
C ILE A 45 10.36 -3.25 7.11
N GLY A 46 9.30 -2.84 6.41
CA GLY A 46 8.26 -2.00 6.98
C GLY A 46 7.26 -1.51 5.93
N LEU A 47 6.05 -1.21 6.41
CA LEU A 47 5.02 -0.52 5.67
C LEU A 47 4.56 0.70 6.47
N ILE A 48 4.54 1.86 5.83
CA ILE A 48 4.00 3.10 6.41
C ILE A 48 2.72 3.44 5.67
N THR A 49 1.67 3.75 6.41
CA THR A 49 0.46 4.38 5.89
C THR A 49 0.37 5.79 6.42
N ASP A 50 0.23 6.74 5.53
CA ASP A 50 0.06 8.15 5.84
C ASP A 50 -1.28 8.63 5.27
N PRO A 51 -2.32 8.80 6.12
CA PRO A 51 -3.60 9.33 5.67
C PRO A 51 -3.42 10.77 5.20
N GLY A 52 -3.70 10.99 3.91
CA GLY A 52 -3.49 12.28 3.26
C GLY A 52 -4.71 13.19 3.41
N SER A 53 -4.88 14.07 2.43
CA SER A 53 -6.10 14.87 2.30
C SER A 53 -6.69 14.69 0.90
N PRO A 54 -8.01 14.45 0.77
CA PRO A 54 -8.97 14.23 1.85
C PRO A 54 -8.78 12.88 2.56
N GLN A 55 -8.88 12.88 3.89
CA GLN A 55 -8.60 11.73 4.74
C GLN A 55 -9.50 10.51 4.46
N PRO A 56 -8.96 9.27 4.55
CA PRO A 56 -9.74 8.04 4.48
C PRO A 56 -10.76 7.91 5.60
N SER A 57 -11.71 6.99 5.42
CA SER A 57 -12.49 6.44 6.53
C SER A 57 -11.61 5.61 7.45
N ASP A 58 -11.87 5.68 8.76
CA ASP A 58 -11.16 4.90 9.76
C ASP A 58 -11.32 3.39 9.56
N ASN A 59 -10.31 2.63 9.99
CA ASN A 59 -10.19 1.18 9.83
C ASN A 59 -10.25 0.70 8.37
N TYR A 60 -9.69 1.48 7.43
CA TYR A 60 -9.54 1.02 6.05
C TYR A 60 -8.51 -0.12 5.95
N THR A 61 -8.54 -0.84 4.82
CA THR A 61 -7.67 -1.98 4.56
C THR A 61 -6.63 -1.63 3.51
N VAL A 62 -5.41 -2.11 3.72
CA VAL A 62 -4.34 -2.15 2.71
C VAL A 62 -3.89 -3.59 2.55
N THR A 63 -3.73 -4.05 1.30
CA THR A 63 -3.08 -5.32 0.98
C THR A 63 -2.01 -5.08 -0.08
N VAL A 64 -0.97 -5.92 -0.06
CA VAL A 64 0.06 -5.92 -1.10
C VAL A 64 0.22 -7.37 -1.55
N THR A 65 -0.26 -7.67 -2.75
CA THR A 65 -0.19 -9.02 -3.32
C THR A 65 0.92 -9.13 -4.35
N ASP A 66 1.52 -10.31 -4.48
CA ASP A 66 2.37 -10.63 -5.62
C ASP A 66 1.55 -11.04 -6.85
N ALA A 67 2.24 -11.37 -7.96
CA ALA A 67 1.62 -11.87 -9.18
C ALA A 67 0.87 -13.20 -9.02
N ASP A 68 1.16 -13.97 -7.97
CA ASP A 68 0.46 -15.22 -7.64
C ASP A 68 -0.79 -14.97 -6.77
N GLY A 69 -1.05 -13.72 -6.38
CA GLY A 69 -2.21 -13.28 -5.61
C GLY A 69 -2.07 -13.47 -4.09
N VAL A 70 -0.86 -13.73 -3.59
CA VAL A 70 -0.62 -13.93 -2.15
C VAL A 70 -0.46 -12.58 -1.45
N ASP A 71 -1.23 -12.31 -0.39
CA ASP A 71 -1.03 -11.10 0.44
C ASP A 71 0.26 -11.19 1.25
N LEU A 72 1.24 -10.39 0.86
CA LEU A 72 2.56 -10.32 1.47
C LEU A 72 2.59 -9.48 2.76
N LEU A 73 1.49 -8.80 3.08
CA LEU A 73 1.30 -8.16 4.40
C LEU A 73 0.72 -9.12 5.44
N LEU A 74 0.38 -10.37 5.05
CA LEU A 74 -0.11 -11.40 5.95
C LEU A 74 -1.32 -10.97 6.79
N GLY A 75 -2.19 -10.13 6.21
CA GLY A 75 -3.36 -9.57 6.89
C GLY A 75 -3.07 -8.48 7.93
N ALA A 76 -1.81 -8.09 8.14
CA ALA A 76 -1.42 -7.11 9.16
C ALA A 76 -2.02 -5.71 8.95
N ALA A 77 -2.50 -5.42 7.73
CA ALA A 77 -3.13 -4.18 7.35
C ALA A 77 -4.61 -4.27 6.98
N THR A 78 -5.29 -5.30 7.47
CA THR A 78 -6.72 -5.48 7.25
C THR A 78 -7.55 -4.85 8.36
N GLY A 79 -8.36 -3.86 8.01
CA GLY A 79 -9.39 -3.28 8.88
C GLY A 79 -8.84 -2.52 10.09
N ASN A 80 -7.66 -1.93 9.98
CA ASN A 80 -6.94 -1.35 11.12
C ASN A 80 -6.03 -0.17 10.74
N ARG A 81 -6.32 0.50 9.62
CA ARG A 81 -5.62 1.73 9.23
C ARG A 81 -6.37 2.98 9.65
N ASP A 82 -5.65 3.91 10.25
CA ASP A 82 -6.22 5.10 10.89
C ASP A 82 -6.55 6.21 9.88
N GLU A 83 -7.68 6.91 10.11
CA GLU A 83 -8.13 8.03 9.27
C GLU A 83 -7.23 9.27 9.29
N THR A 84 -6.45 9.47 10.35
CA THR A 84 -5.74 10.74 10.62
C THR A 84 -4.27 10.57 11.03
N THR A 85 -3.89 9.40 11.52
CA THR A 85 -2.58 9.12 12.11
C THR A 85 -1.71 8.35 11.13
N THR A 86 -0.46 8.80 10.96
CA THR A 86 0.55 8.00 10.25
C THR A 86 0.93 6.78 11.09
N GLU A 87 0.84 5.60 10.49
CA GLU A 87 1.13 4.33 11.17
C GLU A 87 2.31 3.60 10.52
N PHE A 88 3.02 2.81 11.32
CA PHE A 88 4.12 1.96 10.88
C PHE A 88 3.86 0.50 11.25
N LEU A 89 3.79 -0.37 10.25
CA LEU A 89 3.85 -1.81 10.43
C LEU A 89 5.29 -2.29 10.37
N ALA A 90 5.73 -2.92 11.45
CA ALA A 90 7.06 -3.49 11.57
C ALA A 90 7.20 -4.83 10.82
N GLU A 91 8.43 -5.12 10.41
CA GLU A 91 8.87 -6.32 9.69
C GLU A 91 8.36 -7.65 10.26
N ALA A 92 8.16 -7.75 11.58
CA ALA A 92 7.70 -8.98 12.23
C ALA A 92 6.33 -9.45 11.73
N SER A 93 5.55 -8.56 11.12
CA SER A 93 4.22 -8.83 10.59
C SER A 93 4.19 -8.92 9.06
N LEU A 94 5.35 -8.94 8.38
CA LEU A 94 5.44 -8.83 6.92
C LEU A 94 6.24 -10.00 6.31
N SER A 95 5.96 -10.30 5.04
CA SER A 95 6.63 -11.35 4.28
C SER A 95 7.83 -10.81 3.47
N ALA A 96 8.22 -11.54 2.43
CA ALA A 96 9.17 -11.16 1.41
C ALA A 96 8.55 -11.32 0.02
N VAL A 97 9.16 -10.71 -0.99
CA VAL A 97 8.82 -10.90 -2.40
C VAL A 97 9.99 -11.56 -3.13
N ALA A 98 9.69 -12.42 -4.09
CA ALA A 98 10.70 -13.09 -4.92
C ALA A 98 10.38 -12.92 -6.40
N ASN A 99 11.10 -12.00 -7.06
CA ASN A 99 11.02 -11.72 -8.49
C ASN A 99 9.58 -11.55 -9.01
N SER A 100 8.81 -10.68 -8.35
CA SER A 100 7.39 -10.48 -8.67
C SER A 100 7.02 -9.00 -8.70
N VAL A 101 6.01 -8.65 -9.49
CA VAL A 101 5.35 -7.34 -9.38
C VAL A 101 4.49 -7.31 -8.12
N LEU A 102 4.22 -6.10 -7.62
CA LEU A 102 3.41 -5.90 -6.42
C LEU A 102 2.13 -5.15 -6.79
N THR A 103 0.99 -5.72 -6.44
CA THR A 103 -0.32 -5.06 -6.56
C THR A 103 -0.71 -4.51 -5.20
N PHE A 104 -0.87 -3.19 -5.13
CA PHE A 104 -1.35 -2.51 -3.94
C PHE A 104 -2.86 -2.37 -4.05
N ASN A 105 -3.59 -2.78 -3.02
CA ASN A 105 -5.03 -2.56 -2.95
C ASN A 105 -5.36 -1.83 -1.65
N VAL A 106 -6.23 -0.83 -1.78
CA VAL A 106 -6.84 -0.09 -0.68
C VAL A 106 -8.35 -0.31 -0.78
N SER A 107 -9.01 -0.63 0.33
CA SER A 107 -10.45 -0.81 0.39
C SER A 107 -11.05 -0.24 1.67
N SER A 108 -12.35 0.03 1.63
CA SER A 108 -13.09 0.65 2.73
C SER A 108 -12.54 2.03 3.13
N ALA A 109 -11.91 2.75 2.18
CA ALA A 109 -11.29 4.03 2.43
C ALA A 109 -12.27 5.22 2.34
N GLY A 110 -13.53 5.00 1.97
CA GLY A 110 -14.48 6.06 1.66
C GLY A 110 -14.40 6.52 0.20
N THR A 111 -15.35 7.36 -0.21
CA THR A 111 -15.48 7.91 -1.58
C THR A 111 -14.50 9.08 -1.78
N SER A 112 -13.72 9.06 -2.86
CA SER A 112 -12.81 10.15 -3.25
C SER A 112 -11.84 10.55 -2.13
N LYS A 113 -11.31 9.57 -1.38
CA LYS A 113 -10.33 9.76 -0.31
C LYS A 113 -8.92 9.46 -0.80
N GLY A 114 -7.90 9.89 -0.08
CA GLY A 114 -6.53 9.66 -0.49
C GLY A 114 -5.55 9.47 0.65
N GLY A 115 -4.40 8.89 0.29
CA GLY A 115 -3.31 8.63 1.22
C GLY A 115 -2.04 8.22 0.50
N THR A 116 -0.98 8.01 1.28
CA THR A 116 0.29 7.51 0.77
C THR A 116 0.69 6.25 1.52
N ILE A 117 1.11 5.24 0.79
CA ILE A 117 1.73 4.02 1.33
C ILE A 117 3.22 4.06 0.99
N TYR A 118 4.07 3.72 1.95
CA TYR A 118 5.48 3.46 1.70
C TYR A 118 5.81 2.02 2.06
N LEU A 119 6.30 1.24 1.10
CA LEU A 119 6.83 -0.09 1.33
C LEU A 119 8.36 -0.08 1.24
N LEU A 120 9.02 -0.63 2.26
CA LEU A 120 10.47 -0.73 2.34
C LEU A 120 10.91 -2.18 2.11
N ILE A 121 11.81 -2.39 1.15
CA ILE A 121 12.30 -3.71 0.74
C ILE A 121 13.83 -3.73 0.84
N ARG A 122 14.41 -4.79 1.38
CA ARG A 122 15.86 -5.01 1.45
C ARG A 122 16.29 -6.31 0.79
#